data_AF-A0A2M6ZAG6-F1
#
_entry.id   AF-A0A2M6ZAG6-F1
#
_cell.length_a   1.000
_cell.length_b   1.000
_cell.length_c   1.000
_cell.angle_alpha   90.00
_cell.angle_beta   90.00
_cell.angle_gamma   90.00
#
_symmetry.space_group_name_H-M   'P 1'
#
loop_
_entity.id
_entity.type
_entity.pdbx_description
1 polymer ?
#
loop_
_entity_poly.entity_id
_entity_poly.type
_entity_poly.pdbx_seq_one_letter_code
_entity_poly.pdbx_strand_id
1 'polypeptide(L)'
;MPEIHAHEPQVCLNEIREGESPLVYLIFGEPFLCKRALGALLRKIFPEGEGFGYEPLDGTVVDIREAVQKIATFSLFSEKKVVALLDARVFSPQTDSNAILKKAKEAYETDETPKAARYLLAWMAASRIDFEDMPDIMKQKKAEHDPALVGNGAWIEQLLSYCKENNLSIPDVKSDAKILEDAVRKGLPKGNFLIVTASRVDARMGLYQAIVEK
;
A
#
# COMPACT_ATOMS: atom_id res chain seq x y z
N MET A 1 -4.40 31.04 -7.69
CA MET A 1 -5.40 30.16 -7.06
C MET A 1 -5.80 29.13 -8.10
N PRO A 2 -5.29 27.88 -8.04
CA PRO A 2 -5.77 26.85 -8.95
C PRO A 2 -7.13 26.36 -8.46
N GLU A 3 -8.13 26.48 -9.33
CA GLU A 3 -9.48 25.95 -9.15
C GLU A 3 -9.45 24.42 -9.19
N ILE A 4 -9.94 23.77 -8.13
CA ILE A 4 -10.09 22.32 -8.06
C ILE A 4 -11.44 21.97 -8.68
N HIS A 5 -11.45 21.42 -9.89
CA HIS A 5 -12.68 20.96 -10.53
C HIS A 5 -13.12 19.63 -9.91
N ALA A 6 -14.42 19.51 -9.58
CA ALA A 6 -15.04 18.40 -8.85
C ALA A 6 -15.01 17.02 -9.54
N HIS A 7 -14.19 16.82 -10.59
CA HIS A 7 -13.99 15.57 -11.34
C HIS A 7 -12.52 15.16 -11.43
N GLU A 8 -11.63 15.84 -10.70
CA GLU A 8 -10.22 15.49 -10.58
C GLU A 8 -9.97 14.66 -9.33
N PRO A 9 -9.02 13.69 -9.35
CA PRO A 9 -8.57 13.07 -8.11
C PRO A 9 -8.14 14.16 -7.13
N GLN A 10 -8.50 13.99 -5.86
CA GLN A 10 -7.98 14.83 -4.78
C GLN A 10 -6.49 14.52 -4.66
N VAL A 11 -5.66 15.18 -5.45
CA VAL A 11 -4.22 15.11 -5.29
C VAL A 11 -3.88 16.18 -4.27
N CYS A 12 -3.50 15.77 -3.05
CA CYS A 12 -2.74 16.65 -2.17
C CYS A 12 -1.36 16.81 -2.82
N LEU A 13 -1.31 17.69 -3.82
CA LEU A 13 -0.08 18.27 -4.34
C LEU A 13 0.28 19.36 -3.35
N ASN A 14 1.32 19.14 -2.55
CA ASN A 14 2.08 20.30 -2.13
C ASN A 14 2.49 20.98 -3.44
N GLU A 15 2.09 22.26 -3.57
CA GLU A 15 2.35 23.04 -4.77
C GLU A 15 3.80 22.81 -5.16
N ILE A 16 4.01 22.40 -6.42
CA ILE A 16 5.34 22.36 -7.02
C ILE A 16 5.81 23.81 -6.99
N ARG A 17 6.47 24.22 -5.90
CA ARG A 17 7.15 25.50 -5.83
C ARG A 17 8.32 25.39 -6.78
N GLU A 18 8.37 26.30 -7.76
CA GLU A 18 9.51 26.40 -8.66
C GLU A 18 10.81 26.43 -7.84
N GLY A 19 11.61 25.36 -7.95
CA GLY A 19 12.91 25.22 -7.28
C GLY A 19 13.04 24.04 -6.31
N GLU A 20 11.95 23.54 -5.72
CA GLU A 20 11.98 22.40 -4.77
C GLU A 20 10.76 21.48 -4.99
N SER A 21 10.94 20.39 -5.74
CA SER A 21 9.88 19.36 -5.85
C SER A 21 9.72 18.64 -4.51
N PRO A 22 8.50 18.48 -3.97
CA PRO A 22 8.29 17.71 -2.76
C PRO A 22 8.72 16.25 -3.01
N LEU A 23 9.44 15.68 -2.03
CA LEU A 23 9.94 14.30 -2.11
C LEU A 23 8.87 13.28 -1.71
N VAL A 24 7.69 13.71 -1.26
CA VAL A 24 6.58 12.83 -0.86
C VAL A 24 5.30 13.28 -1.52
N TYR A 25 4.59 12.35 -2.15
CA TYR A 25 3.31 12.58 -2.81
C TYR A 25 2.25 11.59 -2.31
N LEU A 26 1.04 12.09 -2.06
CA LEU A 26 -0.13 11.27 -1.73
C LEU A 26 -1.20 11.48 -2.80
N ILE A 27 -1.60 10.38 -3.44
CA ILE A 27 -2.63 10.33 -4.46
C ILE A 27 -3.76 9.46 -3.94
N PHE A 28 -4.99 9.97 -3.85
CA PHE A 28 -6.09 9.15 -3.36
C PHE A 28 -7.42 9.40 -4.07
N GLY A 29 -8.29 8.39 -3.99
CA GLY A 29 -9.59 8.35 -4.64
C GLY A 29 -9.74 7.13 -5.54
N GLU A 30 -10.47 7.29 -6.64
CA GLU A 30 -10.78 6.19 -7.56
C GLU A 30 -9.51 5.56 -8.17
N PRO A 31 -9.41 4.21 -8.26
CA PRO A 31 -8.21 3.52 -8.72
C PRO A 31 -7.72 3.98 -10.10
N PHE A 32 -8.64 4.17 -11.05
CA PHE A 32 -8.32 4.65 -12.39
C PHE A 32 -7.71 6.06 -12.38
N LEU A 33 -8.24 6.95 -11.55
CA LEU A 33 -7.74 8.32 -11.42
C LEU A 33 -6.39 8.35 -10.71
N CYS A 34 -6.20 7.52 -9.67
CA CYS A 34 -4.92 7.37 -9.00
C CYS A 34 -3.83 6.90 -9.97
N LYS A 35 -4.13 5.88 -10.79
CA LYS A 35 -3.20 5.38 -11.82
C LYS A 35 -2.85 6.46 -12.85
N ARG A 36 -3.84 7.25 -13.30
CA ARG A 36 -3.62 8.36 -14.25
C ARG A 36 -2.72 9.45 -13.65
N ALA A 37 -3.00 9.85 -12.40
CA ALA A 37 -2.22 10.86 -11.69
C ALA A 37 -0.78 10.39 -11.43
N LEU A 38 -0.60 9.14 -10.99
CA LEU A 38 0.72 8.52 -10.81
C LEU A 38 1.53 8.56 -12.12
N GLY A 39 0.93 8.13 -13.24
CA GLY A 39 1.60 8.15 -14.54
C GLY A 39 1.98 9.57 -14.99
N ALA A 40 1.14 10.57 -14.73
CA ALA A 40 1.46 11.97 -15.02
C ALA A 40 2.60 12.51 -14.16
N LEU A 41 2.63 12.15 -12.88
CA LEU A 41 3.72 12.53 -11.96
C LEU A 41 5.04 11.86 -12.36
N LEU A 42 5.03 10.56 -12.67
CA LEU A 42 6.22 9.83 -13.12
C LEU A 42 6.84 10.46 -14.38
N ARG A 43 6.03 10.89 -15.35
CA ARG A 43 6.51 11.60 -16.56
C ARG A 43 7.18 12.94 -16.25
N LYS A 44 6.75 13.64 -15.19
CA LYS A 44 7.41 14.87 -14.73
C LYS A 44 8.73 14.58 -14.02
N ILE A 45 8.79 13.50 -13.24
CA ILE A 45 10.00 13.08 -12.53
C ILE A 45 11.05 12.55 -13.52
N PHE A 46 10.63 11.75 -14.51
CA PHE A 46 11.48 11.12 -15.52
C PHE A 46 11.12 11.61 -16.94
N PRO A 47 11.54 12.82 -17.35
CA PRO A 47 11.19 13.38 -18.65
C PRO A 47 11.91 12.72 -19.84
N GLU A 48 13.12 12.16 -19.68
CA GLU A 48 13.98 11.70 -20.80
C GLU A 48 14.56 10.27 -20.66
N GLY A 49 13.86 9.30 -20.05
CA GLY A 49 14.39 7.93 -20.00
C GLY A 49 13.42 6.84 -19.55
N GLU A 50 13.82 5.58 -19.72
CA GLU A 50 13.21 4.46 -19.01
C GLU A 50 13.35 4.72 -17.51
N GLY A 51 12.26 4.63 -16.76
CA GLY A 51 12.22 4.95 -15.32
C GLY A 51 13.00 3.94 -14.47
N PHE A 52 14.31 3.79 -14.68
CA PHE A 52 15.18 2.85 -13.97
C PHE A 52 15.22 3.09 -12.45
N GLY A 53 14.80 4.28 -12.00
CA GLY A 53 14.61 4.60 -10.59
C GLY A 53 13.22 4.29 -10.03
N TYR A 54 12.27 3.80 -10.83
CA TYR A 54 10.89 3.54 -10.38
C TYR A 54 10.74 2.12 -9.81
N GLU A 55 10.44 2.03 -8.52
CA GLU A 55 10.17 0.80 -7.78
C GLU A 55 8.72 0.80 -7.26
N PRO A 56 7.76 0.19 -8.00
CA PRO A 56 6.42 -0.02 -7.50
C PRO A 56 6.40 -1.15 -6.45
N LEU A 57 5.73 -0.90 -5.33
CA LEU A 57 5.49 -1.85 -4.26
C LEU A 57 3.98 -1.97 -4.04
N ASP A 58 3.49 -3.20 -3.83
CA ASP A 58 2.09 -3.40 -3.47
C ASP A 58 1.86 -2.99 -2.01
N GLY A 59 1.32 -1.79 -1.80
CA GLY A 59 0.96 -1.21 -0.51
C GLY A 59 -0.11 -1.99 0.26
N THR A 60 -0.75 -3.00 -0.35
CA THR A 60 -1.61 -3.94 0.34
C THR A 60 -0.79 -4.90 1.23
N VAL A 61 0.38 -5.34 0.78
CA VAL A 61 1.11 -6.49 1.37
C VAL A 61 2.58 -6.24 1.64
N VAL A 62 3.15 -5.14 1.16
CA VAL A 62 4.55 -4.79 1.39
C VAL A 62 4.79 -4.53 2.89
N ASP A 63 5.94 -4.99 3.38
CA ASP A 63 6.45 -4.59 4.69
C ASP A 63 6.85 -3.11 4.64
N ILE A 64 6.22 -2.28 5.46
CA ILE A 64 6.50 -0.83 5.47
C ILE A 64 7.93 -0.52 5.90
N ARG A 65 8.57 -1.36 6.72
CA ARG A 65 9.99 -1.20 7.08
C ARG A 65 10.88 -1.45 5.86
N GLU A 66 10.57 -2.46 5.06
CA GLU A 66 11.27 -2.73 3.80
C GLU A 66 11.12 -1.54 2.83
N ALA A 67 9.90 -1.01 2.70
CA ALA A 67 9.66 0.17 1.87
C ALA A 67 10.45 1.39 2.35
N VAL A 68 10.48 1.66 3.67
CA VAL A 68 11.26 2.75 4.25
C VAL A 68 12.76 2.58 4.01
N GLN A 69 13.29 1.35 4.13
CA GLN A 69 14.68 1.06 3.80
C GLN A 69 14.98 1.34 2.32
N LYS A 70 14.12 0.88 1.41
CA LYS A 70 14.23 1.15 -0.03
C LYS A 70 14.26 2.64 -0.34
N ILE A 71 13.40 3.43 0.32
CA ILE A 71 13.34 4.90 0.18
C ILE A 71 14.61 5.57 0.70
N ALA A 72 15.21 5.05 1.77
CA ALA A 72 16.41 5.63 2.36
C ALA A 72 17.70 5.36 1.55
N THR A 73 17.69 4.38 0.64
CA THR A 73 18.85 4.03 -0.19
C THR A 73 18.81 4.74 -1.55
N PHE A 74 19.94 5.32 -1.97
CA PHE A 74 20.08 5.91 -3.31
C PHE A 74 20.00 4.84 -4.42
N SER A 75 19.54 5.23 -5.60
CA SER A 75 19.62 4.38 -6.78
C SER A 75 21.07 4.34 -7.30
N LEU A 76 21.50 3.16 -7.75
CA LEU A 76 22.83 2.98 -8.38
C LEU A 76 22.84 3.44 -9.84
N PHE A 77 21.68 3.47 -10.49
CA PHE A 77 21.53 3.66 -11.94
C PHE A 77 20.73 4.91 -12.32
N SER A 78 20.28 5.69 -11.33
CA SER A 78 19.52 6.92 -11.58
C SER A 78 19.76 7.95 -10.49
N GLU A 79 19.82 9.22 -10.87
CA GLU A 79 19.85 10.34 -9.92
C GLU A 79 18.53 10.49 -9.17
N LYS A 80 17.43 9.97 -9.75
CA LYS A 80 16.10 10.02 -9.17
C LYS A 80 15.63 8.61 -8.86
N LYS A 81 15.18 8.39 -7.64
CA LYS A 81 14.55 7.13 -7.21
C LYS A 81 13.12 7.41 -6.80
N VAL A 82 12.16 6.64 -7.29
CA VAL A 82 10.77 6.71 -6.88
C VAL A 82 10.38 5.37 -6.30
N VAL A 83 10.05 5.33 -5.01
CA VAL A 83 9.37 4.19 -4.40
C VAL A 83 7.89 4.51 -4.35
N ALA A 84 7.07 3.71 -5.04
CA ALA A 84 5.63 3.92 -5.09
C ALA A 84 4.89 2.83 -4.30
N LEU A 85 4.26 3.21 -3.19
CA LEU A 85 3.35 2.34 -2.43
C LEU A 85 1.97 2.38 -3.08
N LEU A 86 1.62 1.35 -3.84
CA LEU A 86 0.37 1.29 -4.58
C LEU A 86 -0.74 0.70 -3.72
N ASP A 87 -1.88 1.38 -3.64
CA ASP A 87 -3.07 0.95 -2.89
C ASP A 87 -2.77 0.70 -1.39
N ALA A 88 -2.01 1.61 -0.79
CA ALA A 88 -1.52 1.50 0.57
C ALA A 88 -2.65 1.56 1.62
N ARG A 89 -2.60 0.63 2.58
CA ARG A 89 -3.61 0.50 3.64
C ARG A 89 -3.34 1.36 4.88
N VAL A 90 -2.14 1.95 4.96
CA VAL A 90 -1.70 2.82 6.07
C VAL A 90 -2.55 4.09 6.25
N PHE A 91 -3.44 4.41 5.30
CA PHE A 91 -4.37 5.55 5.38
C PHE A 91 -5.84 5.17 5.60
N SER A 92 -6.20 3.90 5.46
CA SER A 92 -7.58 3.45 5.62
C SER A 92 -7.65 2.02 6.17
N PRO A 93 -8.13 1.83 7.40
CA PRO A 93 -8.49 0.50 7.90
C PRO A 93 -9.76 -0.04 7.23
N GLN A 94 -10.56 0.79 6.55
CA GLN A 94 -11.70 0.36 5.74
C GLN A 94 -11.20 0.06 4.32
N THR A 95 -10.62 -1.12 4.16
CA THR A 95 -10.35 -1.70 2.84
C THR A 95 -11.44 -2.72 2.54
N ASP A 96 -11.84 -2.85 1.26
CA ASP A 96 -12.69 -3.95 0.83
C ASP A 96 -11.97 -5.27 1.12
N SER A 97 -12.32 -5.91 2.23
CA SER A 97 -11.66 -7.13 2.71
C SER A 97 -11.86 -8.27 1.72
N ASN A 98 -13.03 -8.37 1.07
CA ASN A 98 -13.28 -9.38 0.04
C ASN A 98 -12.36 -9.18 -1.17
N ALA A 99 -12.07 -7.95 -1.57
CA ALA A 99 -11.08 -7.69 -2.62
C ALA A 99 -9.67 -8.17 -2.24
N ILE A 100 -9.26 -8.02 -0.97
CA ILE A 100 -7.97 -8.55 -0.49
C ILE A 100 -7.97 -10.08 -0.47
N LEU A 101 -9.05 -10.71 0.02
CA LEU A 101 -9.18 -12.17 0.03
C LEU A 101 -9.16 -12.75 -1.39
N LYS A 102 -9.79 -12.05 -2.35
CA LYS A 102 -9.74 -12.41 -3.76
C LYS A 102 -8.30 -12.38 -4.29
N LYS A 103 -7.52 -11.32 -4.01
CA LYS A 103 -6.08 -11.25 -4.36
C LYS A 103 -5.27 -12.39 -3.72
N ALA A 104 -5.60 -12.79 -2.49
CA ALA A 104 -4.96 -13.94 -1.84
C ALA A 104 -5.20 -15.23 -2.62
N LYS A 105 -6.44 -15.47 -3.03
CA LYS A 105 -6.83 -16.63 -3.83
C LYS A 105 -6.17 -16.61 -5.21
N GLU A 106 -6.22 -15.48 -5.92
CA GLU A 106 -5.57 -15.32 -7.22
C GLU A 106 -4.06 -15.61 -7.14
N ALA A 107 -3.36 -15.06 -6.15
CA ALA A 107 -1.93 -15.31 -5.93
C ALA A 107 -1.63 -16.78 -5.58
N TYR A 108 -2.53 -17.44 -4.84
CA TYR A 108 -2.41 -18.87 -4.53
C TYR A 108 -2.58 -19.72 -5.79
N GLU A 109 -3.58 -19.41 -6.63
CA GLU A 109 -3.87 -20.12 -7.89
C GLU A 109 -2.75 -19.95 -8.93
N THR A 110 -1.91 -18.92 -8.79
CA THR A 110 -0.73 -18.69 -9.64
C THR A 110 0.60 -19.09 -8.98
N ASP A 111 0.57 -19.96 -7.96
CA ASP A 111 1.74 -20.47 -7.22
C ASP A 111 2.62 -19.40 -6.53
N GLU A 112 2.10 -18.17 -6.35
CA GLU A 112 2.79 -17.08 -5.63
C GLU A 112 2.58 -17.21 -4.10
N THR A 113 2.88 -18.38 -3.52
CA THR A 113 2.58 -18.73 -2.11
C THR A 113 2.98 -17.65 -1.09
N PRO A 114 4.20 -17.07 -1.12
CA PRO A 114 4.58 -16.03 -0.16
C PRO A 114 3.69 -14.78 -0.25
N LYS A 115 3.27 -14.40 -1.46
CA LYS A 115 2.41 -13.25 -1.72
C LYS A 115 0.96 -13.54 -1.32
N ALA A 116 0.47 -14.74 -1.64
CA ALA A 116 -0.84 -15.23 -1.22
C ALA A 116 -0.99 -15.23 0.31
N ALA A 117 0.03 -15.72 1.03
CA ALA A 117 0.08 -15.70 2.48
C ALA A 117 0.02 -14.27 3.05
N ARG A 118 0.76 -13.33 2.46
CA ARG A 118 0.69 -11.91 2.86
C ARG A 118 -0.68 -11.29 2.60
N TYR A 119 -1.34 -11.60 1.49
CA TYR A 119 -2.72 -11.14 1.26
C TYR A 119 -3.72 -11.78 2.23
N LEU A 120 -3.54 -13.04 2.62
CA LEU A 120 -4.37 -13.67 3.63
C LEU A 120 -4.24 -12.95 4.99
N LEU A 121 -3.01 -12.69 5.43
CA LEU A 121 -2.76 -11.96 6.68
C LEU A 121 -3.25 -10.49 6.59
N ALA A 122 -3.13 -9.89 5.41
CA ALA A 122 -3.70 -8.59 5.11
C ALA A 122 -5.24 -8.59 5.26
N TRP A 123 -5.91 -9.62 4.73
CA TRP A 123 -7.35 -9.79 4.86
C TRP A 123 -7.77 -10.01 6.32
N MET A 124 -7.01 -10.82 7.06
CA MET A 124 -7.20 -11.03 8.50
C MET A 124 -7.13 -9.71 9.28
N ALA A 125 -6.10 -8.89 9.03
CA ALA A 125 -5.97 -7.56 9.63
C ALA A 125 -7.16 -6.64 9.31
N ALA A 126 -7.58 -6.60 8.05
CA ALA A 126 -8.70 -5.77 7.60
C ALA A 126 -10.05 -6.21 8.18
N SER A 127 -10.21 -7.52 8.37
CA SER A 127 -11.43 -8.14 8.89
C SER A 127 -11.42 -8.30 10.43
N ARG A 128 -10.32 -7.93 11.10
CA ARG A 128 -10.11 -8.13 12.54
C ARG A 128 -10.29 -9.59 12.98
N ILE A 129 -9.76 -10.49 12.17
CA ILE A 129 -9.78 -11.94 12.38
C ILE A 129 -8.40 -12.35 12.84
N ASP A 130 -8.30 -12.99 14.00
CA ASP A 130 -7.06 -13.58 14.47
C ASP A 130 -6.94 -15.05 14.05
N PHE A 131 -5.75 -15.64 14.23
CA PHE A 131 -5.53 -17.06 13.88
C PHE A 131 -6.50 -18.01 14.60
N GLU A 132 -6.93 -17.67 15.81
CA GLU A 132 -7.87 -18.44 16.63
C GLU A 132 -9.29 -18.47 16.05
N ASP A 133 -9.65 -17.47 15.25
CA ASP A 133 -10.96 -17.37 14.60
C ASP A 133 -11.07 -18.19 13.31
N MET A 134 -9.93 -18.53 12.69
CA MET A 134 -9.86 -19.20 11.38
C MET A 134 -10.64 -20.52 11.32
N PRO A 135 -10.62 -21.40 12.35
CA PRO A 135 -11.44 -22.61 12.35
C PRO A 135 -12.94 -22.37 12.18
N ASP A 136 -13.47 -21.26 12.70
CA ASP A 136 -14.90 -20.92 12.58
C ASP A 136 -15.22 -20.23 11.25
N ILE A 137 -14.29 -19.43 10.73
CA ILE A 137 -14.33 -18.85 9.39
C ILE A 137 -14.41 -19.94 8.32
N MET A 138 -13.53 -20.95 8.39
CA MET A 138 -13.50 -22.05 7.42
C MET A 138 -14.78 -22.90 7.46
N LYS A 139 -15.46 -22.95 8.61
CA LYS A 139 -16.79 -23.57 8.78
C LYS A 139 -17.95 -22.66 8.37
N GLN A 140 -17.66 -21.48 7.83
CA GLN A 140 -18.63 -20.46 7.40
C GLN A 140 -19.59 -20.02 8.52
N LYS A 141 -19.15 -20.06 9.78
CA LYS A 141 -19.97 -19.67 10.95
C LYS A 141 -19.97 -18.18 11.24
N LYS A 142 -19.02 -17.42 10.67
CA LYS A 142 -18.92 -15.95 10.76
C LYS A 142 -19.05 -15.38 9.34
N ALA A 143 -20.20 -14.76 9.03
CA ALA A 143 -20.63 -14.42 7.67
C ALA A 143 -20.10 -13.08 7.11
N GLU A 144 -19.00 -12.54 7.63
CA GLU A 144 -18.47 -11.22 7.22
C GLU A 144 -17.59 -11.27 5.95
N HIS A 145 -17.49 -12.42 5.29
CA HIS A 145 -16.68 -12.65 4.08
C HIS A 145 -17.51 -13.37 3.00
N ASP A 146 -17.10 -13.25 1.74
CA ASP A 146 -17.72 -13.99 0.63
C ASP A 146 -17.46 -15.50 0.76
N PRO A 147 -18.49 -16.34 1.02
CA PRO A 147 -18.31 -17.79 1.19
C PRO A 147 -17.74 -18.47 -0.07
N ALA A 148 -17.96 -17.90 -1.26
CA ALA A 148 -17.42 -18.43 -2.52
C ALA A 148 -15.90 -18.28 -2.62
N LEU A 149 -15.32 -17.26 -1.97
CA LEU A 149 -13.86 -17.08 -1.92
C LEU A 149 -13.21 -18.10 -0.99
N VAL A 150 -13.83 -18.40 0.15
CA VAL A 150 -13.33 -19.40 1.10
C VAL A 150 -13.47 -20.82 0.54
N GLY A 151 -14.60 -21.14 -0.08
CA GLY A 151 -14.84 -22.47 -0.66
C GLY A 151 -14.75 -23.57 0.40
N ASN A 152 -13.95 -24.60 0.14
CA ASN A 152 -13.71 -25.71 1.07
C ASN A 152 -12.61 -25.43 2.12
N GLY A 153 -12.00 -24.23 2.12
CA GLY A 153 -10.98 -23.82 3.08
C GLY A 153 -9.59 -24.45 2.91
N ALA A 154 -9.39 -25.45 2.04
CA ALA A 154 -8.14 -26.20 1.95
C ALA A 154 -6.92 -25.31 1.59
N TRP A 155 -7.10 -24.35 0.69
CA TRP A 155 -6.05 -23.41 0.30
C TRP A 155 -5.68 -22.46 1.46
N ILE A 156 -6.66 -22.07 2.27
CA ILE A 156 -6.44 -21.24 3.46
C ILE A 156 -5.64 -22.02 4.50
N GLU A 157 -5.96 -23.29 4.76
CA GLU A 157 -5.20 -24.14 5.68
C GLU A 157 -3.72 -24.27 5.27
N GLN A 158 -3.45 -24.41 3.98
CA GLN A 158 -2.09 -24.44 3.45
C GLN A 158 -1.35 -23.11 3.69
N LEU A 159 -2.01 -21.99 3.39
CA LEU A 159 -1.42 -20.66 3.63
C LEU A 159 -1.20 -20.39 5.12
N LEU A 160 -2.11 -20.79 6.01
CA LEU A 160 -1.93 -20.68 7.47
C LEU A 160 -0.74 -21.50 7.96
N SER A 161 -0.56 -22.71 7.42
CA SER A 161 0.61 -23.56 7.72
C SER A 161 1.90 -22.88 7.26
N TYR A 162 1.92 -22.35 6.04
CA TYR A 162 3.04 -21.56 5.52
C TYR A 162 3.34 -20.33 6.39
N CYS A 163 2.33 -19.58 6.81
CA CYS A 163 2.50 -18.43 7.70
C CYS A 163 3.16 -18.84 9.02
N LYS A 164 2.74 -19.95 9.62
CA LYS A 164 3.31 -20.46 10.86
C LYS A 164 4.76 -20.92 10.69
N GLU A 165 5.06 -21.68 9.64
CA GLU A 165 6.41 -22.16 9.34
C GLU A 165 7.41 -21.02 9.09
N ASN A 166 6.94 -19.93 8.49
CA ASN A 166 7.74 -18.75 8.16
C ASN A 166 7.65 -17.62 9.19
N ASN A 167 7.01 -17.86 10.35
CA ASN A 167 6.80 -16.87 11.41
C ASN A 167 6.19 -15.54 10.93
N LEU A 168 5.25 -15.62 9.97
CA LEU A 168 4.53 -14.46 9.48
C LEU A 168 3.45 -14.06 10.49
N SER A 169 3.26 -12.76 10.66
CA SER A 169 2.30 -12.18 11.59
C SER A 169 1.29 -11.30 10.87
N ILE A 170 0.12 -11.14 11.49
CA ILE A 170 -0.93 -10.24 11.00
C ILE A 170 -0.39 -8.81 11.04
N PRO A 171 -0.41 -8.04 9.92
CA PRO A 171 0.10 -6.68 9.89
C PRO A 171 -0.61 -5.76 10.88
N ASP A 172 0.17 -5.00 11.66
CA ASP A 172 -0.34 -3.91 12.49
C ASP A 172 -0.34 -2.61 11.67
N VAL A 173 -1.46 -2.34 11.02
CA VAL A 173 -1.66 -1.16 10.17
C VAL A 173 -1.40 0.15 10.92
N LYS A 174 -1.63 0.22 12.24
CA LYS A 174 -1.36 1.44 13.03
C LYS A 174 0.13 1.65 13.22
N SER A 175 0.84 0.59 13.61
CA SER A 175 2.30 0.61 13.72
C SER A 175 2.95 0.95 12.38
N ASP A 176 2.48 0.32 11.30
CA ASP A 176 2.91 0.57 9.91
C ASP A 176 2.72 2.02 9.50
N ALA A 177 1.54 2.61 9.75
CA ALA A 177 1.30 4.02 9.49
C ALA A 177 2.25 4.93 10.27
N LYS A 178 2.54 4.60 11.54
CA LYS A 178 3.47 5.37 12.38
C LYS A 178 4.91 5.29 11.90
N ILE A 179 5.36 4.12 11.45
CA ILE A 179 6.70 3.93 10.87
C ILE A 179 6.87 4.79 9.62
N LEU A 180 5.86 4.78 8.73
CA LEU A 180 5.91 5.60 7.52
C LEU A 180 5.85 7.09 7.87
N GLU A 181 5.04 7.48 8.86
CA GLU A 181 4.95 8.87 9.33
C GLU A 181 6.32 9.36 9.82
N ASP A 182 6.99 8.59 10.68
CA ASP A 182 8.28 8.96 11.23
C ASP A 182 9.35 9.09 10.13
N ALA A 183 9.31 8.21 9.12
CA ALA A 183 10.17 8.31 7.94
C ALA A 183 9.90 9.59 7.12
N VAL A 184 8.62 9.91 6.88
CA VAL A 184 8.21 11.14 6.17
C VAL A 184 8.66 12.37 6.94
N ARG A 185 8.45 12.43 8.26
CA ARG A 185 8.86 13.56 9.11
C ARG A 185 10.37 13.74 9.14
N LYS A 186 11.14 12.64 9.28
CA LYS A 186 12.61 12.64 9.19
C LYS A 186 13.12 13.22 7.87
N GLY A 187 12.36 13.04 6.79
CA GLY A 187 12.72 13.50 5.45
C GLY A 187 13.45 12.44 4.64
N LEU A 188 13.43 12.65 3.32
CA LEU A 188 13.97 11.71 2.34
C LEU A 188 15.29 12.24 1.80
N PRO A 189 16.22 11.35 1.38
CA PRO A 189 17.40 11.76 0.63
C PRO A 189 17.03 12.57 -0.61
N LYS A 190 17.86 13.56 -0.98
CA LYS A 190 17.64 14.35 -2.20
C LYS A 190 17.59 13.42 -3.42
N GLY A 191 16.57 13.60 -4.27
CA GLY A 191 16.36 12.75 -5.45
C GLY A 191 15.57 11.47 -5.17
N ASN A 192 15.28 11.14 -3.90
CA ASN A 192 14.44 10.00 -3.55
C ASN A 192 13.01 10.49 -3.26
N PHE A 193 12.07 9.94 -4.01
CA PHE A 193 10.65 10.25 -3.95
C PHE A 193 9.89 9.06 -3.36
N LEU A 194 8.96 9.36 -2.45
CA LEU A 194 7.90 8.46 -2.02
C LEU A 194 6.60 8.90 -2.70
N ILE A 195 5.95 7.98 -3.41
CA ILE A 195 4.58 8.19 -3.89
C ILE A 195 3.69 7.17 -3.19
N VAL A 196 2.62 7.60 -2.56
CA VAL A 196 1.64 6.70 -1.97
C VAL A 196 0.32 6.87 -2.70
N THR A 197 -0.24 5.77 -3.21
CA THR A 197 -1.62 5.74 -3.68
C THR A 197 -2.51 5.06 -2.66
N ALA A 198 -3.71 5.57 -2.44
CA ALA A 198 -4.69 4.96 -1.54
C ALA A 198 -6.11 5.19 -2.06
N SER A 199 -7.04 4.28 -1.78
CA SER A 199 -8.44 4.48 -2.17
C SER A 199 -9.10 5.60 -1.35
N ARG A 200 -8.79 5.66 -0.05
CA ARG A 200 -9.32 6.64 0.90
C ARG A 200 -8.25 7.05 1.91
N VAL A 201 -8.43 8.24 2.47
CA VAL A 201 -7.51 8.81 3.46
C VAL A 201 -8.29 9.45 4.59
N ASP A 202 -7.89 9.18 5.84
CA ASP A 202 -8.36 9.93 7.00
C ASP A 202 -7.40 11.11 7.30
N ALA A 203 -7.88 12.33 7.05
CA ALA A 203 -7.09 13.56 7.22
C ALA A 203 -6.66 13.84 8.67
N ARG A 204 -7.21 13.12 9.65
CA ARG A 204 -6.85 13.24 11.06
C ARG A 204 -5.61 12.40 11.42
N MET A 205 -5.15 11.54 10.51
CA MET A 205 -3.99 10.69 10.76
C MET A 205 -2.70 11.50 10.77
N GLY A 206 -1.79 11.18 11.69
CA GLY A 206 -0.47 11.82 11.79
C GLY A 206 0.35 11.68 10.50
N LEU A 207 0.25 10.53 9.80
CA LEU A 207 0.86 10.31 8.50
C LEU A 207 0.32 11.27 7.42
N TYR A 208 -0.99 11.56 7.41
CA TYR A 208 -1.56 12.52 6.45
C TYR A 208 -1.02 13.92 6.71
N GLN A 209 -1.05 14.35 7.98
CA GLN A 209 -0.51 15.63 8.41
C GLN A 209 0.98 15.75 8.05
N ALA A 210 1.77 14.72 8.30
CA ALA A 210 3.20 14.69 7.97
C ALA A 210 3.50 14.89 6.47
N ILE A 211 2.58 14.48 5.58
CA ILE A 211 2.73 14.68 4.14
C ILE A 211 2.29 16.07 3.72
N VAL A 212 1.18 16.58 4.26
CA VAL A 212 0.61 17.89 3.89
C VAL A 212 1.37 19.07 4.51
N GLU A 213 1.99 18.88 5.68
CA GLU A 213 2.76 19.93 6.39
C GLU A 213 4.13 20.26 5.73
N LYS A 214 4.57 19.49 4.73
CA LYS A 214 5.88 19.67 4.07
C LYS A 214 5.82 20.52 2.81
#